data_AF-A0A0K9PA51-F1
#
_entry.id   AF-A0A0K9PA51-F1
#
_cell.length_a   1.000
_cell.length_b   1.000
_cell.length_c   1.000
_cell.angle_alpha   90.00
_cell.angle_beta   90.00
_cell.angle_gamma   90.00
#
_symmetry.space_group_name_H-M   'P 1'
#
loop_
_entity.id
_entity.type
_entity.pdbx_description
1 polymer ?
#
loop_
_entity_poly.entity_id
_entity_poly.type
_entity_poly.pdbx_seq_one_letter_code
_entity_poly.pdbx_strand_id
1 'polypeptide(L)'
;MEKLMLNTLNFNLSVLTPYVFMKRFFKAVASNSKPDRKLELLSSYIVDLCLVEVVILQSPPHWDRIMIFHKTYSEEDFLECSRLMVEFHQNTEIGKLTGVHRKYSTSKFGCVAKSEPALFLLQ
;
A
#
# COMPACT_ATOMS: atom_id res chain seq x y z
N MET A 1 28.73 1.16 -1.97
CA MET A 1 27.32 1.61 -2.17
C MET A 1 26.60 1.74 -0.83
N GLU A 2 26.57 0.71 0.01
CA GLU A 2 25.94 0.76 1.35
C GLU A 2 26.37 1.94 2.21
N LYS A 3 27.68 2.11 2.47
CA LYS A 3 28.21 3.24 3.27
C LYS A 3 27.81 4.61 2.72
N LEU A 4 27.75 4.76 1.40
CA LEU A 4 27.32 6.00 0.75
C LEU A 4 25.83 6.26 1.04
N MET A 5 24.98 5.24 0.89
CA MET A 5 23.54 5.35 1.18
C MET A 5 23.28 5.67 2.66
N LEU A 6 23.98 5.02 3.59
CA LEU A 6 23.84 5.28 5.02
C LEU A 6 24.23 6.71 5.40
N ASN A 7 25.33 7.20 4.82
CA ASN A 7 25.77 8.58 5.02
C ASN A 7 24.79 9.58 4.41
N THR A 8 24.26 9.33 3.21
CA THR A 8 23.25 10.18 2.57
C THR A 8 21.97 10.27 3.40
N LEU A 9 21.54 9.16 4.01
CA LEU A 9 20.36 9.12 4.87
C LEU A 9 20.63 9.60 6.30
N ASN A 10 21.86 10.01 6.64
CA ASN A 10 22.30 10.32 8.01
C ASN A 10 21.95 9.20 9.01
N PHE A 11 22.03 7.94 8.58
CA PHE A 11 21.62 6.76 9.34
C PHE A 11 20.14 6.77 9.79
N ASN A 12 19.30 7.64 9.24
CA ASN A 12 17.86 7.64 9.49
C ASN A 12 17.16 6.60 8.61
N LEU A 13 17.14 5.36 9.08
CA LEU A 13 16.51 4.22 8.40
C LEU A 13 15.08 3.92 8.90
N SER A 14 14.63 4.65 9.93
CA SER A 14 13.34 4.43 10.61
C SER A 14 12.18 5.19 9.95
N VAL A 15 12.18 5.26 8.62
CA VAL A 15 11.11 5.94 7.87
C VAL A 15 9.80 5.15 7.92
N LEU A 16 8.69 5.88 8.04
CA LEU A 16 7.36 5.30 7.99
C LEU A 16 7.10 4.81 6.57
N THR A 17 6.97 3.50 6.40
CA THR A 17 6.57 2.91 5.12
C THR A 17 5.05 2.76 5.07
N PRO A 18 4.42 2.80 3.88
CA PRO A 18 2.99 2.49 3.70
C PRO A 18 2.59 1.15 4.35
N TYR A 19 3.52 0.20 4.39
CA TYR A 19 3.36 -1.08 5.09
C TYR A 19 3.16 -0.91 6.61
N VAL A 20 3.92 -0.05 7.28
CA VAL A 20 3.77 0.20 8.72
C VAL A 20 2.43 0.87 9.02
N PHE A 21 1.99 1.79 8.15
CA PHE A 21 0.68 2.41 8.25
C PHE A 21 -0.45 1.39 8.14
N MET A 22 -0.46 0.59 7.07
CA MET A 22 -1.49 -0.44 6.84
C MET A 22 -1.51 -1.48 7.95
N LYS A 23 -0.35 -1.89 8.49
CA LYS A 23 -0.28 -2.82 9.62
C LYS A 23 -0.92 -2.23 10.89
N ARG A 24 -0.76 -0.92 11.15
CA ARG A 24 -1.43 -0.23 12.26
C ARG A 24 -2.94 -0.12 12.02
N PHE A 25 -3.36 0.19 10.80
CA PHE A 25 -4.77 0.23 10.41
C PHE A 25 -5.44 -1.14 10.60
N PHE A 26 -4.83 -2.22 10.10
CA PHE A 26 -5.35 -3.57 10.34
C PHE A 26 -5.40 -3.93 11.81
N LYS A 27 -4.43 -3.51 12.63
CA LYS A 27 -4.50 -3.75 14.07
C LYS A 27 -5.68 -3.03 14.73
N ALA A 28 -6.04 -1.83 14.26
CA ALA A 28 -7.20 -1.08 14.73
C ALA A 28 -8.53 -1.65 14.22
N VAL A 29 -8.58 -2.19 13.00
CA VAL A 29 -9.73 -2.94 12.51
C VAL A 29 -9.85 -4.29 13.25
N ALA A 30 -8.71 -4.93 13.53
CA ALA A 30 -8.60 -6.23 14.16
C ALA A 30 -9.02 -6.25 15.63
N SER A 31 -9.01 -5.10 16.32
CA SER A 31 -9.56 -5.00 17.67
C SER A 31 -11.07 -5.24 17.71
N ASN A 32 -11.75 -5.09 16.58
CA ASN A 32 -13.20 -5.29 16.45
C ASN A 32 -13.56 -6.69 15.92
N SER A 33 -12.67 -7.33 15.15
CA SER A 33 -12.82 -8.71 14.66
C SER A 33 -11.50 -9.22 14.09
N LYS A 34 -11.14 -10.49 14.30
CA LYS A 34 -9.89 -11.06 13.76
C LYS A 34 -9.92 -11.00 12.21
N PRO A 35 -8.98 -10.30 11.55
CA PRO A 35 -8.98 -10.18 10.10
C PRO A 35 -8.74 -11.54 9.46
N ASP A 36 -9.48 -11.84 8.40
CA ASP A 36 -9.26 -13.03 7.58
C ASP A 36 -7.84 -12.97 6.99
N ARG A 37 -7.12 -14.09 7.01
CA ARG A 37 -5.80 -14.23 6.38
C ARG A 37 -5.84 -13.81 4.91
N LYS A 38 -6.95 -14.04 4.22
CA LYS A 38 -7.13 -13.58 2.83
C LYS A 38 -7.12 -12.06 2.73
N LEU A 39 -7.74 -11.35 3.69
CA LEU A 39 -7.75 -9.89 3.75
C LEU A 39 -6.35 -9.33 4.01
N GLU A 40 -5.58 -9.92 4.92
CA GLU A 40 -4.20 -9.51 5.19
C GLU A 40 -3.30 -9.67 3.94
N LEU A 41 -3.45 -10.79 3.23
CA LEU A 41 -2.69 -11.07 2.01
C LEU A 41 -3.08 -10.14 0.86
N LEU A 42 -4.38 -9.90 0.65
CA LEU A 42 -4.87 -8.95 -0.34
C LEU A 42 -4.35 -7.54 -0.06
N SER A 43 -4.31 -7.16 1.21
CA SER A 43 -3.83 -5.84 1.60
C SER A 43 -2.33 -5.68 1.44
N SER A 44 -1.57 -6.73 1.72
CA SER A 44 -0.13 -6.79 1.41
C SER A 44 0.13 -6.69 -0.10
N TYR A 45 -0.73 -7.31 -0.91
CA TYR A 45 -0.66 -7.21 -2.36
C TYR A 45 -0.88 -5.78 -2.85
N ILE A 46 -1.93 -5.10 -2.38
CA ILE A 46 -2.22 -3.69 -2.75
C ILE A 46 -1.07 -2.76 -2.35
N VAL A 47 -0.49 -2.92 -1.15
CA VAL A 47 0.67 -2.11 -0.73
C VAL A 47 1.87 -2.35 -1.63
N ASP A 48 2.18 -3.61 -1.97
CA ASP A 48 3.29 -3.93 -2.87
C ASP A 48 3.06 -3.35 -4.28
N LEU A 49 1.80 -3.30 -4.76
CA LEU A 49 1.47 -2.63 -6.02
C LEU A 49 1.69 -1.11 -5.95
N CYS A 50 1.22 -0.46 -4.89
CA CYS A 50 1.43 0.98 -4.68
C CYS A 50 2.92 1.35 -4.66
N LEU A 51 3.77 0.47 -4.11
CA LEU A 51 5.23 0.65 -4.10
C LEU A 51 5.87 0.48 -5.48
N VAL A 52 5.29 -0.33 -6.36
CA VAL A 52 5.79 -0.55 -7.72
C VAL A 52 5.37 0.57 -8.66
N GLU A 53 4.14 1.05 -8.54
CA GLU A 53 3.62 2.10 -9.41
C GLU A 53 4.19 3.48 -9.06
N VAL A 54 4.79 3.69 -7.87
CA VAL A 54 5.58 4.88 -7.45
C VAL A 54 4.92 6.25 -7.72
N VAL A 55 3.66 6.32 -8.17
CA VAL A 55 2.93 7.57 -8.36
C VAL A 55 2.56 8.20 -7.01
N ILE A 56 2.61 7.44 -5.90
CA ILE A 56 2.42 7.98 -4.55
C ILE A 56 3.61 8.88 -4.11
N LEU A 57 4.81 8.72 -4.69
CA LEU A 57 6.01 9.48 -4.30
C LEU A 57 6.34 10.66 -5.24
N GLN A 58 5.68 10.79 -6.40
CA GLN A 58 5.96 11.89 -7.34
C GLN A 58 5.21 13.19 -7.01
N SER A 59 4.46 13.24 -5.89
CA SER A 59 3.86 14.47 -5.38
C SER A 59 4.45 14.86 -4.01
N PRO A 60 5.33 15.87 -3.94
CA PRO A 60 5.48 16.70 -2.75
C PRO A 60 4.59 17.95 -2.91
N PRO A 61 3.73 18.34 -1.93
CA PRO A 61 3.90 18.23 -0.48
C PRO A 61 2.65 17.70 0.26
N HIS A 62 1.88 16.79 -0.34
CA HIS A 62 0.71 16.24 0.37
C HIS A 62 1.15 15.20 1.41
N TRP A 63 2.10 14.31 1.07
CA TRP A 63 2.58 13.28 2.00
C TRP A 63 3.43 13.81 3.16
N ASP A 64 4.17 14.91 2.99
CA ASP A 64 4.83 15.56 4.13
C ASP A 64 3.80 16.10 5.13
N ARG A 65 2.65 16.63 4.68
CA ARG A 65 1.55 17.00 5.59
C ARG A 65 0.83 15.79 6.19
N ILE A 66 0.56 14.76 5.39
CA ILE A 66 -0.12 13.53 5.83
C ILE A 66 0.71 12.73 6.86
N MET A 67 2.04 12.76 6.73
CA MET A 67 2.94 11.95 7.56
C MET A 67 3.53 12.73 8.74
N ILE A 68 3.65 14.07 8.66
CA ILE A 68 4.09 14.93 9.77
C ILE A 68 2.95 15.20 10.77
N PHE A 69 1.68 15.16 10.35
CA PHE A 69 0.55 15.29 11.28
C PHE A 69 -0.04 13.94 11.66
N HIS A 70 0.32 13.46 12.83
CA HIS A 70 -0.42 12.45 13.62
C HIS A 70 -1.90 12.81 13.91
N LYS A 71 -2.50 13.76 13.19
CA LYS A 71 -3.78 14.38 13.48
C LYS A 71 -4.71 14.21 12.28
N THR A 72 -5.57 13.20 12.40
CA THR A 72 -6.87 13.07 11.72
C THR A 72 -6.82 13.20 10.20
N TYR A 73 -6.55 12.08 9.54
CA TYR A 73 -7.00 11.84 8.17
C TYR A 73 -8.50 12.18 8.04
N SER A 74 -8.88 12.91 7.00
CA SER A 74 -10.30 13.07 6.66
C SER A 74 -10.82 11.81 5.92
N GLU A 75 -12.13 11.61 5.91
CA GLU A 75 -12.75 10.53 5.14
C GLU A 75 -12.47 10.67 3.63
N GLU A 76 -12.36 11.91 3.14
CA GLU A 76 -12.05 12.24 1.76
C GLU A 76 -10.63 11.80 1.37
N ASP A 77 -9.62 12.05 2.22
CA ASP A 77 -8.24 11.64 1.98
C ASP A 77 -8.13 10.10 1.89
N PHE A 78 -8.88 9.39 2.73
CA PHE A 78 -8.94 7.93 2.70
C PHE A 78 -9.64 7.39 1.45
N LEU A 79 -10.72 8.06 1.03
CA LEU A 79 -11.47 7.67 -0.15
C LEU A 79 -10.60 7.80 -1.41
N GLU A 80 -9.88 8.91 -1.56
CA GLU A 80 -8.98 9.14 -2.70
C GLU A 80 -7.85 8.10 -2.74
N CYS A 81 -7.21 7.83 -1.60
CA CYS A 81 -6.22 6.76 -1.49
C CYS A 81 -6.81 5.39 -1.87
N SER A 82 -8.05 5.12 -1.47
CA SER A 82 -8.74 3.86 -1.76
C SER A 82 -9.07 3.73 -3.25
N ARG A 83 -9.48 4.81 -3.93
CA ARG A 83 -9.73 4.83 -5.38
C ARG A 83 -8.45 4.51 -6.16
N LEU A 84 -7.34 5.15 -5.82
CA LEU A 84 -6.02 4.85 -6.43
C LEU A 84 -5.60 3.39 -6.26
N MET A 85 -5.82 2.82 -5.07
CA MET A 85 -5.54 1.41 -4.80
C MET A 85 -6.34 0.46 -5.71
N VAL A 86 -7.61 0.78 -5.99
CA VAL A 86 -8.46 -0.01 -6.90
C VAL A 86 -7.99 0.11 -8.33
N GLU A 87 -7.62 1.32 -8.76
CA GLU A 87 -7.13 1.59 -10.10
C GLU A 87 -5.81 0.85 -10.38
N PHE A 88 -4.89 0.81 -9.41
CA PHE A 88 -3.69 0.01 -9.51
C PHE A 88 -3.99 -1.48 -9.63
N HIS A 89 -4.95 -2.00 -8.85
CA HIS A 89 -5.34 -3.40 -8.93
C HIS A 89 -5.87 -3.76 -10.33
N GLN A 90 -6.73 -2.91 -10.92
CA GLN A 90 -7.25 -3.09 -12.27
C GLN A 90 -6.15 -3.08 -13.34
N ASN A 91 -5.15 -2.20 -13.19
CA ASN A 91 -4.13 -1.97 -14.22
C ASN A 91 -2.90 -2.89 -14.10
N THR A 92 -2.88 -3.81 -13.13
CA THR A 92 -1.72 -4.68 -12.88
C THR A 92 -1.34 -5.61 -14.02
N GLU A 93 -2.29 -5.99 -14.89
CA GLU A 93 -2.06 -6.84 -16.06
C GLU A 93 -1.53 -6.05 -17.27
N ILE A 94 -1.61 -4.71 -17.22
CA ILE A 94 -1.27 -3.80 -18.33
C ILE A 94 0.13 -3.19 -18.12
N GLY A 95 0.62 -3.15 -16.88
CA GLY A 95 1.91 -2.55 -16.51
C GLY A 95 3.15 -3.35 -16.93
N LYS A 96 4.30 -2.66 -17.10
CA LYS A 96 5.60 -3.28 -17.43
C LYS A 96 6.19 -4.15 -16.31
N LEU A 97 5.73 -4.00 -15.06
CA LEU A 97 6.29 -4.64 -13.87
C LEU A 97 5.30 -5.64 -13.22
N THR A 98 5.15 -6.81 -13.83
CA THR A 98 4.21 -7.87 -13.38
C THR A 98 4.71 -8.73 -12.21
N GLY A 99 5.88 -8.40 -11.63
CA GLY A 99 6.53 -9.21 -10.59
C GLY A 99 5.68 -9.39 -9.33
N VAL A 100 5.01 -8.32 -8.89
CA VAL A 100 4.11 -8.35 -7.73
C VAL A 100 2.86 -9.18 -8.04
N HIS A 101 2.20 -8.94 -9.18
CA HIS A 101 1.03 -9.74 -9.60
C HIS A 101 1.36 -11.24 -9.64
N ARG A 102 2.51 -11.63 -10.20
CA ARG A 102 2.97 -13.03 -10.24
C ARG A 102 3.22 -13.60 -8.85
N LYS A 103 3.85 -12.86 -7.93
CA LYS A 103 4.10 -13.28 -6.54
C LYS A 103 2.79 -13.63 -5.84
N TYR A 104 1.80 -12.74 -5.90
CA TYR A 104 0.52 -12.88 -5.20
C TYR A 104 -0.50 -13.78 -5.92
N SER A 105 -0.21 -14.19 -7.16
CA SER A 105 -0.95 -15.23 -7.89
C SER A 105 -0.61 -16.65 -7.45
N THR A 106 0.42 -16.85 -6.63
CA THR A 106 0.84 -18.18 -6.15
C THR A 106 -0.02 -18.67 -4.97
N SER A 107 -0.12 -19.99 -4.80
CA SER A 107 -0.88 -20.60 -3.70
C SER A 107 -0.37 -20.19 -2.31
N LYS A 108 0.94 -19.89 -2.18
CA LYS A 108 1.54 -19.36 -0.94
C LYS A 108 0.85 -18.09 -0.45
N PHE A 109 0.36 -17.26 -1.37
CA PHE A 109 -0.35 -16.02 -1.08
C PHE A 109 -1.86 -16.13 -1.33
N GLY A 110 -2.41 -17.34 -1.35
CA GLY A 110 -3.85 -17.56 -1.51
C GLY A 110 -4.42 -17.09 -2.86
N CYS A 111 -3.57 -16.88 -3.87
CA CYS A 111 -3.95 -16.38 -5.19
C CYS A 111 -4.72 -15.04 -5.14
N VAL A 112 -4.46 -14.20 -4.13
CA VAL A 112 -5.23 -12.96 -3.89
C VAL A 112 -5.17 -11.96 -5.05
N ALA A 113 -4.12 -12.02 -5.88
CA ALA A 113 -4.02 -11.19 -7.09
C ALA A 113 -5.12 -11.49 -8.13
N LYS A 114 -5.76 -12.66 -8.07
CA LYS A 114 -6.87 -13.04 -8.96
C LYS A 114 -8.24 -12.62 -8.42
N SER A 115 -8.26 -11.89 -7.30
CA SER A 115 -9.51 -11.41 -6.72
C SER A 115 -10.02 -10.22 -7.53
N GLU A 116 -11.34 -10.05 -7.58
CA GLU A 116 -11.92 -8.90 -8.27
C GLU A 116 -11.53 -7.58 -7.55
N PRO A 117 -11.15 -6.52 -8.29
CA PRO A 117 -10.95 -5.20 -7.72
C PRO A 117 -12.23 -4.64 -7.07
N ALA A 118 -12.08 -3.79 -6.06
CA ALA A 118 -13.21 -3.18 -5.36
C ALA A 118 -13.83 -2.02 -6.19
N LEU A 119 -14.39 -2.34 -7.36
CA LEU A 119 -14.89 -1.39 -8.34
C LEU A 119 -15.97 -0.44 -7.81
N PHE A 120 -16.70 -0.86 -6.78
CA PHE A 120 -17.72 -0.04 -6.12
C PHE A 120 -17.14 1.24 -5.48
N LEU A 121 -15.84 1.29 -5.19
CA LEU A 121 -15.20 2.49 -4.65
C LEU A 121 -14.94 3.56 -5.71
N LEU A 122 -15.05 3.23 -7.00
CA LEU A 122 -14.86 4.16 -8.12
C LEU A 122 -16.17 4.83 -8.58
N GLN A 123 -17.30 4.50 -7.95
CA GLN A 123 -18.62 5.06 -8.26
C GLN A 123 -18.83 6.45 -7.66
#